data_AF-A0A7R9XSV0-F1
#
_entry.id   AF-A0A7R9XSV0-F1
#
_cell.length_a   1.000
_cell.length_b   1.000
_cell.length_c   1.000
_cell.angle_alpha   90.00
_cell.angle_beta   90.00
_cell.angle_gamma   90.00
#
_symmetry.space_group_name_H-M   'P 1'
#
loop_
_entity.id
_entity.type
_entity.pdbx_description
1 polymer ?
#
loop_
_entity_poly.entity_id
_entity_poly.type
_entity_poly.pdbx_seq_one_letter_code
_entity_poly.pdbx_strand_id
1 'polypeptide(L)'
;MPGDIPVFAPSGESDFRIYHNSMDLSRETLRLHFAKFGKVLDVYVPRDPQTGQPRSYGFTTFHDEEGMEKALAHAATHDITGVKVPVSYAGRKPRQPDGGGGGGDGGARCP
;
A
#
# COMPACT_ATOMS: atom_id res chain seq x y z
N MET A 1 27.22 -19.75 -1.70
CA MET A 1 25.82 -19.75 -2.22
C MET A 1 25.05 -18.67 -1.47
N PRO A 2 25.14 -17.38 -1.85
CA PRO A 2 24.46 -16.34 -1.09
C PRO A 2 22.99 -16.27 -1.49
N GLY A 3 22.13 -16.52 -0.50
CA GLY A 3 20.79 -15.95 -0.32
C GLY A 3 19.90 -15.78 -1.55
N ASP A 4 18.98 -16.72 -1.73
CA ASP A 4 17.68 -16.46 -2.36
C ASP A 4 16.92 -15.45 -1.49
N ILE A 5 17.30 -14.19 -1.61
CA ILE A 5 16.38 -13.09 -1.34
C ILE A 5 15.33 -13.27 -2.44
N PRO A 6 14.04 -13.53 -2.14
CA PRO A 6 13.04 -13.59 -3.19
C PRO A 6 13.14 -12.27 -3.94
N VAL A 7 13.49 -12.36 -5.22
CA VAL A 7 13.57 -11.27 -6.18
C VAL A 7 12.30 -10.42 -6.00
N PHE A 8 12.44 -9.36 -5.21
CA PHE A 8 11.44 -8.33 -5.02
C PHE A 8 11.23 -7.78 -6.42
N ALA A 9 10.09 -8.11 -7.02
CA ALA A 9 9.78 -7.91 -8.43
C ALA A 9 10.46 -6.65 -9.02
N PRO A 10 11.54 -6.81 -9.80
CA PRO A 10 12.14 -5.68 -10.48
C PRO A 10 11.28 -5.35 -11.69
N SER A 11 10.96 -4.07 -11.83
CA SER A 11 10.53 -3.39 -13.05
C SER A 11 9.04 -3.52 -13.41
N GLY A 12 8.27 -2.45 -13.16
CA GLY A 12 6.98 -2.25 -13.84
C GLY A 12 5.89 -1.54 -13.04
N GLU A 13 6.05 -0.24 -12.80
CA GLU A 13 5.01 0.76 -13.12
C GLU A 13 3.55 0.49 -12.67
N SER A 14 3.30 0.30 -11.37
CA SER A 14 1.94 0.51 -10.86
C SER A 14 2.00 1.20 -9.52
N ASP A 15 1.70 2.50 -9.53
CA ASP A 15 1.61 3.33 -8.32
C ASP A 15 0.29 3.09 -7.55
N PHE A 16 -0.61 2.28 -8.13
CA PHE A 16 -1.96 2.04 -7.65
C PHE A 16 -2.02 1.00 -6.51
N ARG A 17 -1.32 1.30 -5.42
CA ARG A 17 -1.21 0.43 -4.25
C ARG A 17 -2.02 0.97 -3.09
N ILE A 18 -2.78 0.11 -2.42
CA ILE A 18 -3.46 0.42 -1.16
C ILE A 18 -2.81 -0.31 0.02
N TYR A 19 -2.83 0.33 1.17
CA TYR A 19 -2.52 -0.22 2.48
C TYR A 19 -3.82 -0.63 3.15
N HIS A 20 -3.86 -1.79 3.76
CA HIS A 20 -5.00 -2.26 4.53
C HIS A 20 -4.55 -2.83 5.88
N ASN A 21 -5.20 -2.42 6.96
CA ASN A 21 -4.90 -2.92 8.30
C ASN A 21 -5.89 -4.05 8.66
N SER A 22 -5.47 -5.31 8.57
CA SER A 22 -6.26 -6.46 9.00
C SER A 22 -5.45 -7.43 9.88
N MET A 23 -5.99 -7.75 11.06
CA MET A 23 -5.44 -8.78 11.97
C MET A 23 -5.88 -10.20 11.63
N ASP A 24 -7.12 -10.36 11.15
CA ASP A 24 -7.79 -11.66 11.05
C ASP A 24 -8.00 -12.14 9.60
N LEU A 25 -7.63 -11.35 8.60
CA LEU A 25 -7.91 -11.69 7.20
C LEU A 25 -6.71 -12.27 6.49
N SER A 26 -6.99 -13.32 5.73
CA SER A 26 -6.02 -13.94 4.84
C SER A 26 -5.88 -13.16 3.53
N ARG A 27 -4.70 -13.27 2.90
CA ARG A 27 -4.39 -12.65 1.60
C ARG A 27 -5.44 -12.97 0.53
N GLU A 28 -5.99 -14.18 0.54
CA GLU A 28 -6.99 -14.65 -0.41
C GLU A 28 -8.33 -13.94 -0.22
N THR A 29 -8.77 -13.78 1.04
CA THR A 29 -10.00 -13.05 1.37
C THR A 29 -9.90 -11.59 0.94
N LEU A 30 -8.76 -10.95 1.24
CA LEU A 30 -8.49 -9.57 0.85
C LEU A 30 -8.50 -9.44 -0.69
N ARG A 31 -7.80 -10.34 -1.39
CA ARG A 31 -7.78 -10.38 -2.85
C ARG A 31 -9.18 -10.52 -3.44
N LEU A 32 -9.98 -11.49 -2.97
CA LEU A 32 -11.34 -11.70 -3.47
C LEU A 32 -12.25 -10.50 -3.21
N HIS A 33 -12.10 -9.85 -2.06
CA HIS A 33 -12.89 -8.67 -1.73
C HIS A 33 -12.52 -7.48 -2.60
N PHE A 34 -11.23 -7.18 -2.72
CA PHE A 34 -10.73 -6.07 -3.54
C PHE A 34 -10.91 -6.32 -5.05
N ALA A 35 -10.93 -7.58 -5.48
CA ALA A 35 -11.20 -7.97 -6.87
C ALA A 35 -12.59 -7.53 -7.37
N LYS A 36 -13.52 -7.21 -6.46
CA LYS A 36 -14.85 -6.69 -6.81
C LYS A 36 -14.82 -5.23 -7.28
N PHE A 37 -13.81 -4.46 -6.85
CA PHE A 37 -13.66 -3.05 -7.18
C PHE A 37 -12.77 -2.85 -8.42
N GLY A 38 -11.78 -3.72 -8.60
CA GLY A 38 -10.90 -3.69 -9.77
C GLY A 38 -9.98 -4.90 -9.83
N LYS A 39 -9.16 -4.97 -10.88
CA LYS A 39 -8.24 -6.08 -11.10
C LYS A 39 -7.05 -5.98 -10.15
N VAL A 40 -6.95 -6.92 -9.21
CA VAL A 40 -5.84 -7.02 -8.26
C VAL A 40 -4.65 -7.73 -8.92
N LEU A 41 -3.49 -7.07 -8.94
CA LEU A 41 -2.23 -7.64 -9.42
C LEU A 41 -1.61 -8.56 -8.38
N ASP A 42 -1.38 -8.03 -7.17
CA ASP A 42 -0.68 -8.75 -6.11
C ASP A 42 -1.15 -8.30 -4.72
N VAL A 43 -1.04 -9.20 -3.73
CA VAL A 43 -1.36 -8.93 -2.32
C VAL A 43 -0.21 -9.39 -1.44
N TYR A 44 0.46 -8.42 -0.81
CA TYR A 44 1.60 -8.62 0.06
C TYR A 44 1.23 -8.37 1.53
N VAL A 45 1.33 -9.41 2.36
CA VAL A 45 1.04 -9.33 3.80
C VAL A 45 2.31 -9.72 4.58
N PRO A 46 3.13 -8.75 5.03
CA PRO A 46 4.30 -9.05 5.83
C PRO A 46 3.89 -9.63 7.18
N ARG A 47 4.48 -10.78 7.56
CA ARG A 47 4.28 -11.41 8.87
C ARG A 47 5.47 -11.11 9.78
N ASP A 48 5.23 -10.89 11.07
CA ASP A 48 6.31 -10.65 12.02
C ASP A 48 7.11 -11.94 12.29
N PRO A 49 8.42 -11.96 12.00
CA PRO A 49 9.22 -13.17 12.19
C PRO A 49 9.68 -13.39 13.65
N GLN A 50 9.58 -12.40 14.54
CA GLN A 50 10.07 -12.51 15.92
C GLN A 50 9.01 -13.02 16.90
N THR A 51 7.78 -12.52 16.77
CA THR A 51 6.66 -12.87 17.66
C THR A 51 5.79 -13.99 17.08
N GLY A 52 5.94 -14.29 15.79
CA GLY A 52 5.04 -15.18 15.05
C GLY A 52 3.59 -14.67 14.99
N GLN A 53 3.32 -13.47 15.52
CA GLN A 53 2.00 -12.87 15.46
C GLN A 53 1.79 -12.29 14.06
N PRO A 54 0.61 -12.51 13.45
CA PRO A 54 0.28 -11.87 12.20
C PRO A 54 0.32 -10.36 12.43
N ARG A 55 1.24 -9.67 11.74
CA ARG A 55 1.24 -8.21 11.70
C ARG A 55 -0.06 -7.81 11.02
N SER A 56 -0.76 -6.89 11.68
CA SER A 56 -2.11 -6.44 11.36
C SER A 56 -2.25 -5.71 10.03
N TYR A 57 -1.32 -5.83 9.08
CA TYR A 57 -1.30 -4.96 7.91
C TYR A 57 -0.76 -5.62 6.65
N GLY A 58 -1.26 -5.18 5.50
CA GLY A 58 -0.87 -5.64 4.18
C GLY A 58 -1.01 -4.56 3.12
N PHE A 59 -0.51 -4.88 1.93
CA PHE A 59 -0.50 -4.03 0.75
C PHE A 59 -1.13 -4.77 -0.41
N THR A 60 -2.03 -4.11 -1.12
CA THR A 60 -2.68 -4.66 -2.32
C THR A 60 -2.35 -3.75 -3.49
N THR A 61 -1.82 -4.33 -4.56
CA THR A 61 -1.49 -3.62 -5.81
C THR A 61 -2.59 -3.89 -6.82
N PHE A 62 -3.14 -2.83 -7.40
CA PHE A 62 -4.12 -2.91 -8.50
C PHE A 62 -3.45 -2.76 -9.86
N HIS A 63 -4.13 -3.29 -10.88
CA HIS A 63 -3.74 -3.14 -12.27
C HIS A 63 -4.03 -1.74 -12.81
N ASP A 64 -5.11 -1.12 -12.32
CA ASP A 64 -5.62 0.16 -12.82
C ASP A 64 -5.90 1.11 -11.64
N GLU A 65 -5.67 2.41 -11.85
CA GLU A 65 -5.99 3.47 -10.88
C GLU A 65 -7.45 3.44 -10.46
N GLU A 66 -8.33 3.25 -11.43
CA GLU A 66 -9.78 3.23 -11.22
C GLU A 66 -10.20 2.15 -10.21
N GLY A 67 -9.53 0.99 -10.22
CA GLY A 67 -9.79 -0.08 -9.26
C GLY A 67 -9.39 0.29 -7.83
N MET A 68 -8.26 0.97 -7.69
CA MET A 68 -7.77 1.50 -6.42
C MET A 68 -8.65 2.64 -5.90
N GLU A 69 -8.96 3.62 -6.76
CA GLU A 69 -9.83 4.74 -6.41
C GLU A 69 -11.22 4.27 -6.01
N LYS A 70 -11.82 3.31 -6.74
CA LYS A 70 -13.10 2.72 -6.35
C LYS A 70 -13.05 2.08 -4.98
N ALA A 71 -11.98 1.35 -4.66
CA ALA A 71 -11.83 0.75 -3.33
C ALA A 71 -11.76 1.84 -2.25
N LEU A 72 -10.93 2.87 -2.45
CA LEU A 72 -10.76 3.98 -1.49
C LEU A 72 -12.01 4.87 -1.36
N ALA A 73 -12.67 5.17 -2.48
CA ALA A 73 -13.86 6.02 -2.55
C ALA A 73 -15.11 5.32 -2.03
N HIS A 74 -15.18 3.98 -2.12
CA HIS A 74 -16.29 3.22 -1.59
C HIS A 74 -16.39 3.35 -0.07
N ALA A 75 -15.28 3.09 0.63
CA ALA A 75 -15.21 3.28 2.07
C ALA A 75 -13.75 3.35 2.53
N ALA A 76 -13.43 4.33 3.38
CA ALA A 76 -12.14 4.36 4.08
C ALA A 76 -11.96 3.16 5.03
N THR A 77 -13.04 2.43 5.36
CA THR A 77 -13.02 1.21 6.17
C THR A 77 -14.01 0.20 5.61
N HIS A 78 -13.50 -0.94 5.14
CA HIS A 78 -14.33 -2.03 4.64
C HIS A 78 -14.64 -3.02 5.75
N ASP A 79 -15.89 -3.46 5.84
CA ASP A 79 -16.29 -4.59 6.67
C ASP A 79 -16.13 -5.89 5.85
N ILE A 80 -15.05 -6.64 6.11
CA ILE A 80 -14.73 -7.90 5.43
C ILE A 80 -14.90 -9.01 6.47
N THR A 81 -15.87 -9.91 6.25
CA THR A 81 -16.21 -11.00 7.19
C THR A 81 -16.47 -10.54 8.64
N GLY A 82 -17.01 -9.33 8.83
CA GLY A 82 -17.26 -8.73 10.14
C GLY A 82 -16.03 -8.07 10.80
N VAL A 83 -14.91 -8.02 10.08
CA VAL A 83 -13.69 -7.33 10.49
C VAL A 83 -13.63 -5.97 9.81
N LYS A 84 -13.46 -4.91 10.59
CA LYS A 84 -13.24 -3.55 10.08
C LYS A 84 -11.81 -3.38 9.61
N VAL A 85 -11.63 -3.23 8.30
CA VAL A 85 -10.35 -3.08 7.64
C VAL A 85 -10.23 -1.67 7.10
N PRO A 86 -9.53 -0.76 7.79
CA PRO A 86 -9.26 0.55 7.24
C PRO A 86 -8.28 0.41 6.07
N VAL A 87 -8.60 1.12 4.98
CA VAL A 87 -7.81 1.17 3.76
C VAL A 87 -7.28 2.58 3.54
N SER A 88 -6.04 2.68 3.06
CA SER A 88 -5.39 3.96 2.77
C SER A 88 -4.51 3.85 1.53
N TYR A 89 -4.19 4.99 0.93
CA TYR A 89 -3.31 5.04 -0.23
C TYR A 89 -1.87 4.68 0.18
N ALA A 90 -1.25 3.74 -0.53
CA ALA A 90 0.11 3.23 -0.25
C ALA A 90 1.10 3.40 -1.40
N GLY A 91 0.67 4.07 -2.47
CA GLY A 91 1.52 4.55 -3.55
C GLY A 91 2.30 5.80 -3.15
N ARG A 92 3.14 6.26 -4.06
CA ARG A 92 3.76 7.59 -4.02
C ARG A 92 2.62 8.51 -4.42
N LYS A 93 2.10 9.36 -3.53
CA LYS A 93 1.10 10.36 -3.93
C LYS A 93 1.58 10.98 -5.25
N PRO A 94 0.76 11.01 -6.33
CA PRO A 94 1.16 11.68 -7.56
C PRO A 94 1.64 13.05 -7.12
N ARG A 95 2.89 13.36 -7.49
CA ARG A 95 3.66 14.51 -7.02
C ARG A 95 2.74 15.74 -7.10
N GLN A 96 2.15 16.12 -5.97
CA GLN A 96 1.31 17.31 -5.88
C GLN A 96 2.25 18.46 -6.24
N PRO A 97 1.96 19.29 -7.27
CA PRO A 97 2.85 20.39 -7.64
C PRO A 97 2.98 21.49 -6.57
N ASP A 98 2.22 21.42 -5.48
CA ASP A 98 2.13 22.51 -4.50
C ASP A 98 2.24 21.97 -3.07
N GLY A 99 3.33 22.32 -2.39
CA GLY A 99 3.40 22.13 -0.93
C GLY A 99 4.79 21.95 -0.33
N GLY A 100 5.62 23.00 -0.40
CA GLY A 100 6.59 23.45 0.62
C GLY A 100 7.40 22.42 1.42
N GLY A 101 8.72 22.44 1.23
CA GLY A 101 9.65 21.79 2.15
C GLY A 101 11.07 21.71 1.61
N GLY A 102 11.78 22.83 1.59
CA GLY A 102 13.18 22.89 1.18
C GLY A 102 13.89 24.01 1.91
N GLY A 103 14.28 23.75 3.15
CA GLY A 103 15.31 24.54 3.82
C GLY A 103 16.57 24.48 2.98
N GLY A 104 17.06 25.66 2.60
CA GLY A 104 18.32 25.88 1.93
C GLY A 104 19.05 26.98 2.67
N ASP A 105 19.86 26.56 3.61
CA ASP A 105 21.12 27.20 3.98
C ASP A 105 21.76 27.92 2.79
N GLY A 106 21.91 29.23 2.92
CA GLY A 106 22.50 30.08 1.89
C GLY A 106 23.20 31.25 2.55
N GLY A 107 24.35 30.97 3.16
CA GLY A 107 25.23 32.01 3.69
C GLY A 107 25.59 33.02 2.60
N ALA A 108 25.33 34.29 2.88
CA ALA A 108 25.86 35.40 2.11
C ALA A 108 26.30 36.52 3.07
N ARG A 109 27.61 36.51 3.35
CA ARG A 109 28.56 37.63 3.47
C ARG A 109 28.00 39.08 3.32
N CYS A 110 28.51 39.95 4.22
CA CYS A 110 28.79 41.41 4.17
C CYS A 110 28.23 42.23 2.98
N PRO A 111 27.71 43.46 3.18
CA PRO A 111 28.38 44.57 3.89
C PRO A 111 27.51 45.35 4.90
#